data_AF-A0A1G4YC43-F1
#
_entry.id   AF-A0A1G4YC43-F1
#
_cell.length_a   1.000
_cell.length_b   1.000
_cell.length_c   1.000
_cell.angle_alpha   90.00
_cell.angle_beta   90.00
_cell.angle_gamma   90.00
#
_symmetry.space_group_name_H-M   'P 1'
#
loop_
_entity.id
_entity.type
_entity.pdbx_description
1 polymer ?
#
loop_
_entity_poly.entity_id
_entity_poly.type
_entity_poly.pdbx_seq_one_letter_code
_entity_poly.pdbx_strand_id
1 'polypeptide(L)' 'MMTSPQDETTPTVDDVMVPTENVSADHHEHAKDPHPSQENLEARTQHERELVDSDDA' A
#
# COMPACT_ATOMS: atom_id res chain seq x y z
N MET A 1 -9.16 25.58 -12.99
CA MET A 1 -8.39 25.66 -11.72
C MET A 1 -7.93 24.25 -11.40
N MET A 2 -6.68 23.89 -11.12
CA MET A 2 -5.38 24.56 -11.14
C MET A 2 -4.52 23.80 -12.18
N THR A 3 -3.87 24.50 -13.12
CA THR A 3 -2.69 23.95 -13.79
C THR A 3 -1.54 24.82 -13.34
N SER A 4 -0.78 24.32 -12.38
CA SER A 4 0.52 24.90 -12.05
C SER A 4 1.46 24.57 -13.22
N PRO A 5 2.34 25.49 -13.64
CA PRO A 5 3.28 25.23 -14.72
C PRO A 5 4.42 24.36 -14.16
N GLN A 6 4.16 23.07 -13.94
CA GLN A 6 5.24 22.12 -13.70
C GLN A 6 5.86 21.75 -15.04
N ASP A 7 6.83 22.58 -15.43
CA ASP A 7 8.16 22.08 -15.74
C ASP A 7 8.23 21.07 -16.92
N GLU A 8 7.91 21.58 -18.11
CA GLU A 8 8.19 20.94 -19.41
C GLU A 8 9.69 20.64 -19.64
N THR A 9 10.56 20.93 -18.66
CA THR A 9 12.01 20.70 -18.67
C THR A 9 12.49 19.66 -17.67
N THR A 10 11.63 19.17 -16.76
CA THR A 10 12.01 18.08 -15.86
C THR A 10 11.77 16.73 -16.52
N PRO A 11 12.83 15.95 -16.83
CA PRO A 11 12.66 14.61 -17.35
C PRO A 11 11.96 13.74 -16.31
N THR A 12 10.93 13.04 -16.76
CA THR A 12 10.19 12.03 -16.01
C THR A 12 10.77 10.65 -16.29
N VAL A 13 10.37 9.65 -15.50
CA VAL A 13 10.78 8.25 -15.74
C VAL A 13 10.28 7.75 -17.09
N ASP A 14 9.13 8.24 -17.54
CA ASP A 14 8.52 7.90 -18.83
C ASP A 14 9.33 8.43 -20.03
N ASP A 15 10.16 9.46 -19.84
CA ASP A 15 11.02 10.02 -20.89
C ASP A 15 12.27 9.18 -21.17
N VAL A 16 12.67 8.31 -20.22
CA VAL A 16 13.89 7.50 -20.30
C VAL A 16 13.62 6.00 -20.35
N MET A 17 12.48 5.55 -19.80
CA MET A 17 12.10 4.15 -19.82
C MET A 17 10.68 3.99 -20.35
N VAL A 18 10.55 3.23 -21.43
CA VAL A 18 9.27 2.72 -21.90
C VAL A 18 9.08 1.32 -21.31
N PRO A 19 8.09 1.10 -20.44
CA PRO A 19 7.79 -0.23 -19.95
C PRO A 19 7.49 -1.17 -21.13
N THR A 20 8.24 -2.25 -21.25
CA THR A 20 8.04 -3.26 -22.32
C THR A 20 6.99 -4.31 -21.96
N GLU A 21 6.56 -4.32 -20.70
CA GLU A 21 5.64 -5.30 -20.15
C GLU A 21 4.26 -4.66 -19.93
N ASN A 22 3.21 -5.47 -20.12
CA ASN A 22 1.86 -5.04 -19.81
C ASN A 22 1.64 -5.17 -18.30
N VAL A 23 1.65 -4.03 -17.59
CA VAL A 23 1.46 -3.99 -16.14
C VAL A 23 -0.04 -4.09 -15.84
N SER A 24 -0.46 -5.18 -15.21
CA SER A 24 -1.81 -5.25 -14.63
C SER A 24 -1.87 -4.30 -13.43
N ALA A 25 -2.99 -3.59 -13.27
CA ALA A 25 -3.18 -2.71 -12.12
C ALA A 25 -3.01 -3.52 -10.83
N ASP A 26 -2.05 -3.10 -10.01
CA ASP A 26 -1.62 -3.75 -8.77
C ASP A 26 -2.79 -4.06 -7.82
N HIS A 27 -3.81 -3.21 -7.82
CA HIS A 27 -5.03 -3.39 -7.02
C HIS A 27 -5.82 -4.67 -7.32
N HIS A 28 -5.67 -5.29 -8.50
CA HIS A 28 -6.31 -6.58 -8.78
C HIS A 28 -5.63 -7.74 -8.05
N GLU A 29 -4.32 -7.64 -7.84
CA GLU A 29 -3.49 -8.70 -7.27
C GLU A 29 -3.17 -8.49 -5.78
N HIS A 30 -3.25 -7.26 -5.29
CA HIS A 30 -2.88 -6.90 -3.91
C HIS A 30 -4.07 -6.66 -2.97
N ALA A 31 -5.31 -6.73 -3.47
CA ALA A 31 -6.54 -6.71 -2.67
C ALA A 31 -7.20 -8.09 -2.60
N LYS A 32 -6.40 -9.18 -2.60
CA LYS A 32 -6.90 -10.56 -2.65
C LYS A 32 -7.66 -10.96 -1.39
N ASP A 33 -7.26 -10.40 -0.25
CA ASP A 33 -7.83 -10.77 1.03
C ASP A 33 -9.01 -9.86 1.39
N PRO A 34 -10.17 -10.42 1.77
CA PRO A 34 -11.25 -9.65 2.34
C PRO A 34 -10.73 -8.80 3.49
N HIS A 35 -11.14 -7.52 3.54
CA HIS A 35 -10.84 -6.70 4.69
C HIS A 35 -11.35 -7.41 5.96
N PRO A 36 -10.50 -7.64 6.97
CA PRO A 36 -10.92 -8.34 8.18
C PRO A 36 -12.07 -7.59 8.85
N SER A 37 -12.96 -8.35 9.52
CA SER A 37 -14.01 -7.75 10.33
C SER A 37 -13.41 -6.97 11.49
N GLN A 38 -14.16 -5.99 12.00
CA GLN A 38 -13.76 -5.21 13.18
C GLN A 38 -13.46 -6.13 14.38
N GLU A 39 -14.28 -7.16 14.60
CA GLU A 39 -14.08 -8.18 15.63
C GLU A 39 -12.73 -8.92 15.45
N ASN A 40 -12.36 -9.29 14.22
CA ASN A 40 -11.07 -9.93 13.95
C ASN A 40 -9.90 -9.00 14.25
N LEU A 41 -10.03 -7.71 13.92
CA LEU A 41 -9.01 -6.71 14.22
C LEU A 41 -8.84 -6.50 15.73
N GLU A 42 -9.94 -6.45 16.47
CA GLU A 42 -9.94 -6.33 17.94
C GLU A 42 -9.31 -7.55 18.61
N ALA A 43 -9.69 -8.76 18.17
CA ALA A 43 -9.12 -10.00 18.67
C ALA A 43 -7.60 -10.08 18.42
N ARG A 44 -7.16 -9.70 17.22
CA ARG A 44 -5.72 -9.62 16.87
C ARG A 44 -4.98 -8.62 17.75
N THR A 45 -5.56 -7.44 17.97
CA THR A 45 -4.98 -6.41 18.83
C THR A 45 -4.83 -6.89 20.27
N GLN A 46 -5.84 -7.58 20.79
CA GLN A 46 -5.82 -8.14 22.15
C GLN A 46 -4.75 -9.23 22.30
N HIS A 47 -4.68 -10.16 21.35
CA HIS A 47 -3.66 -11.21 21.32
C HIS A 47 -2.24 -10.63 21.26
N GLU A 48 -2.03 -9.57 20.47
CA GLU A 48 -0.72 -8.91 20.38
C GLU A 48 -0.32 -8.25 21.71
N ARG A 49 -1.25 -7.60 22.41
CA ARG A 49 -1.01 -7.04 23.76
C ARG A 49 -0.60 -8.13 24.76
N GLU A 50 -1.33 -9.25 24.76
CA GLU A 50 -1.05 -10.38 25.65
C GLU A 50 0.36 -10.95 25.42
N LEU A 51 0.79 -11.05 24.16
CA LEU A 51 2.13 -11.51 23.84
C LEU A 51 3.20 -10.54 24.34
N VAL A 52 3.03 -9.24 24.11
CA VAL A 52 3.99 -8.22 24.56
C VAL A 52 4.11 -8.22 26.09
N ASP A 53 2.97 -8.27 26.80
CA ASP A 53 2.95 -8.29 28.26
C ASP A 53 3.50 -9.62 28.83
N SER A 54 3.40 -10.73 28.08
CA SER A 54 3.92 -12.04 28.48
C SER A 54 5.43 -12.21 28.30
N ASP A 55 6.05 -11.45 27.40
CA ASP A 55 7.49 -11.54 27.09
C ASP A 55 8.36 -10.66 28.01
N ASP A 56 7.75 -9.75 28.78
CA ASP A 56 8.40 -8.87 29.77
C ASP A 56 8.23 -9.38 31.23
N ALA A 57 7.80 -10.64 31.43
CA ALA A 57 7.51 -11.27 32.72
C ALA A 57 8.54 -12.33 33.17
#